data_AF-A0A953RHW2-F1
#
_entry.id   AF-A0A953RHW2-F1
#
_cell.length_a   1.000
_cell.length_b   1.000
_cell.length_c   1.000
_cell.angle_alpha   90.00
_cell.angle_beta   90.00
_cell.angle_gamma   90.00
#
_symmetry.space_group_name_H-M   'P 1'
#
loop_
_entity.id
_entity.type
_entity.pdbx_description
1 polymer ?
#
loop_
_entity_poly.entity_id
_entity_poly.type
_entity_poly.pdbx_seq_one_letter_code
_entity_poly.pdbx_strand_id
1 'polypeptide(L)'
;MLGMSLLSFLVLSLIGAVVAVAYHDVIRYRFLEGNDARFGKLIVGWLGAWLGSPVLGHWLWKVENVYVVPAILGAVAAIHLTVLAGKALAKLATMQPAMTEQKKEEIRPGKPAVAA
;
A
#
# COMPACT_ATOMS: atom_id res chain seq x y z
N MET A 1 -20.03 10.51 0.22
CA MET A 1 -20.51 9.27 0.87
C MET A 1 -20.60 9.41 2.41
N LEU A 2 -20.85 10.61 2.93
CA LEU A 2 -21.19 10.81 4.34
C LEU A 2 -22.71 10.69 4.45
N GLY A 3 -23.19 9.69 5.21
CA GLY A 3 -24.61 9.31 5.29
C GLY A 3 -24.94 7.93 4.70
N MET A 4 -24.02 6.96 4.72
CA MET A 4 -24.31 5.59 4.29
C MET A 4 -25.00 4.79 5.40
N SER A 5 -25.93 3.90 5.02
CA SER A 5 -26.55 2.98 5.97
C SER A 5 -25.48 2.02 6.52
N LEU A 6 -25.71 1.50 7.74
CA LEU A 6 -24.84 0.49 8.35
C LEU A 6 -24.66 -0.72 7.41
N LEU A 7 -25.67 -1.05 6.62
CA LEU A 7 -25.62 -2.15 5.66
C LEU A 7 -24.62 -1.88 4.53
N SER A 8 -24.62 -0.68 3.94
CA SER A 8 -23.63 -0.29 2.93
C SER A 8 -22.21 -0.38 3.48
N PHE A 9 -22.01 0.04 4.74
CA PHE A 9 -20.72 -0.07 5.42
C PHE A 9 -20.28 -1.54 5.60
N LEU A 10 -21.20 -2.43 5.99
CA LEU A 10 -20.93 -3.86 6.15
C LEU A 10 -20.61 -4.53 4.81
N VAL A 11 -21.36 -4.22 3.76
CA VAL A 11 -21.09 -4.75 2.41
C VAL A 11 -19.72 -4.30 1.92
N LEU A 12 -19.38 -3.02 2.09
CA LEU A 12 -18.09 -2.48 1.68
C LEU A 12 -16.93 -3.09 2.48
N SER A 13 -17.12 -3.26 3.80
CA SER A 13 -16.14 -3.89 4.69
C SER A 13 -15.97 -5.37 4.36
N LEU A 14 -17.04 -6.08 4.00
CA LEU A 14 -16.98 -7.46 3.55
C LEU A 14 -16.24 -7.59 2.23
N ILE A 15 -16.53 -6.73 1.24
CA ILE A 15 -15.81 -6.70 -0.04
C ILE A 15 -14.32 -6.42 0.19
N GLY A 16 -14.00 -5.40 0.99
CA GLY A 16 -12.61 -5.07 1.35
C GLY A 16 -11.90 -6.22 2.07
N ALA A 17 -12.57 -6.90 3.00
CA ALA A 17 -12.05 -8.04 3.72
C ALA A 17 -11.80 -9.24 2.79
N VAL A 18 -12.76 -9.58 1.92
CA VAL A 18 -12.63 -10.67 0.93
C VAL A 18 -11.47 -10.39 -0.02
N VAL A 19 -11.37 -9.16 -0.55
CA VAL A 19 -10.28 -8.77 -1.45
C VAL A 19 -8.93 -8.82 -0.72
N ALA A 20 -8.86 -8.35 0.52
CA ALA A 20 -7.63 -8.39 1.31
C ALA A 20 -7.17 -9.82 1.63
N VAL A 21 -8.11 -10.72 1.98
CA VAL A 21 -7.84 -12.14 2.19
C VAL A 21 -7.39 -12.80 0.88
N ALA A 22 -8.09 -12.55 -0.22
CA ALA A 22 -7.72 -13.06 -1.54
C ALA A 22 -6.31 -12.58 -1.96
N TYR A 23 -5.98 -11.31 -1.74
CA TYR A 23 -4.63 -10.79 -2.02
C TYR A 23 -3.55 -11.37 -1.12
N HIS A 24 -3.90 -11.71 0.12
CA HIS A 24 -2.97 -12.30 1.07
C HIS A 24 -2.69 -13.77 0.74
N ASP A 25 -3.74 -14.57 0.49
CA ASP A 25 -3.63 -16.01 0.28
C ASP A 25 -3.22 -16.38 -1.16
N VAL A 26 -3.74 -15.67 -2.18
CA VAL A 26 -3.49 -16.03 -3.59
C VAL A 26 -2.21 -15.39 -4.12
N ILE A 27 -2.00 -14.10 -3.86
CA ILE A 27 -0.96 -13.33 -4.58
C ILE A 27 0.38 -13.37 -3.86
N ARG A 28 0.43 -13.74 -2.56
CA ARG A 28 1.66 -13.81 -1.75
C ARG A 28 2.63 -12.64 -1.97
N TYR A 29 2.11 -11.44 -2.25
CA TYR A 29 2.92 -10.22 -2.41
C TYR A 29 3.44 -9.81 -1.02
N ARG A 30 4.54 -10.45 -0.63
CA ARG A 30 5.15 -10.41 0.70
C ARG A 30 6.26 -9.38 0.66
N PHE A 31 5.91 -8.14 1.01
CA PHE A 31 6.89 -7.07 1.21
C PHE A 31 7.24 -6.84 2.69
N LEU A 32 6.34 -7.22 3.61
CA LEU A 32 6.60 -7.35 5.05
C LEU A 32 6.19 -8.76 5.49
N GLU A 33 7.05 -9.43 6.24
CA GLU A 33 6.73 -10.67 6.96
C GLU A 33 6.03 -10.33 8.29
N GLY A 34 4.90 -10.98 8.57
CA GLY A 34 4.19 -10.83 9.84
C GLY A 34 2.68 -10.66 9.70
N ASN A 35 1.99 -10.86 10.83
CA ASN A 35 0.53 -10.71 10.92
C ASN A 35 0.10 -9.23 10.80
N ASP A 36 1.01 -8.28 11.13
CA ASP A 36 0.76 -6.84 11.01
C ASP A 36 0.54 -6.39 9.56
N ALA A 37 1.24 -7.01 8.61
CA ALA A 37 1.06 -6.76 7.18
C ALA A 37 -0.32 -7.21 6.67
N ARG A 38 -0.97 -8.16 7.36
CA ARG A 38 -2.34 -8.62 7.04
C ARG A 38 -3.36 -7.56 7.46
N PHE A 39 -3.25 -7.02 8.68
CA PHE A 39 -4.14 -5.96 9.16
C PHE A 39 -3.96 -4.64 8.40
N GLY A 40 -2.72 -4.27 8.05
CA GLY A 40 -2.46 -3.10 7.21
C GLY A 40 -3.13 -3.20 5.82
N LYS A 41 -3.03 -4.37 5.18
CA LYS A 41 -3.70 -4.63 3.89
C LYS A 41 -5.23 -4.62 3.99
N LEU A 42 -5.79 -5.08 5.12
CA LEU A 42 -7.22 -5.03 5.38
C LEU A 42 -7.72 -3.58 5.44
N ILE A 43 -7.06 -2.74 6.23
CA ILE A 43 -7.43 -1.32 6.39
C ILE A 43 -7.28 -0.58 5.06
N VAL A 44 -6.17 -0.80 4.35
CA VAL A 44 -5.93 -0.17 3.05
C VAL A 44 -6.92 -0.67 1.99
N GLY A 45 -7.23 -1.96 1.96
CA GLY A 45 -8.22 -2.54 1.06
C GLY A 45 -9.62 -1.97 1.30
N TRP A 46 -10.01 -1.79 2.57
CA TRP A 46 -11.25 -1.12 2.94
C TRP A 46 -11.28 0.35 2.49
N LEU A 47 -10.20 1.11 2.74
CA LEU A 47 -10.08 2.50 2.27
C LEU A 47 -10.12 2.59 0.73
N GLY A 48 -9.45 1.67 0.04
CA GLY A 48 -9.48 1.58 -1.41
C GLY A 48 -10.87 1.24 -1.95
N ALA A 49 -11.59 0.32 -1.31
CA ALA A 49 -12.96 0.00 -1.66
C ALA A 49 -13.88 1.22 -1.52
N TRP A 50 -13.67 2.02 -0.49
CA TRP A 50 -14.38 3.27 -0.27
C TRP A 50 -14.06 4.34 -1.32
N LEU A 51 -12.79 4.50 -1.69
CA LEU A 51 -12.36 5.42 -2.74
C LEU A 51 -12.71 4.93 -4.15
N GLY A 52 -12.97 3.64 -4.33
CA GLY A 52 -13.24 3.05 -5.65
C GLY A 52 -14.41 3.69 -6.37
N SER A 53 -15.56 3.86 -5.71
CA SER A 53 -16.74 4.49 -6.31
C SER A 53 -16.56 5.97 -6.67
N PRO A 54 -16.00 6.85 -5.81
CA PRO A 54 -15.78 8.25 -6.17
C PRO A 54 -14.64 8.47 -7.17
N VAL A 55 -13.62 7.59 -7.21
CA VAL A 55 -12.46 7.75 -8.12
C VAL A 55 -12.70 7.11 -9.49
N LEU A 56 -13.28 5.91 -9.53
CA LEU A 56 -13.46 5.13 -10.76
C LEU A 56 -14.87 5.27 -11.35
N GLY A 57 -15.74 6.04 -10.71
CA GLY A 57 -17.11 6.28 -11.16
C GLY A 57 -18.13 5.25 -10.68
N HIS A 58 -19.33 5.37 -11.23
CA HIS A 58 -20.55 4.77 -10.69
C HIS A 58 -21.18 3.79 -11.69
N TRP A 59 -20.40 2.84 -12.18
CA TRP A 59 -20.82 1.94 -13.25
C TRP A 59 -20.99 0.47 -12.83
N LEU A 60 -21.76 -0.25 -13.65
CA LEU A 60 -22.07 -1.69 -13.61
C LEU A 60 -23.05 -2.14 -12.53
N TRP A 61 -22.60 -2.34 -11.29
CA TRP A 61 -23.39 -3.07 -10.28
C TRP A 61 -23.50 -2.29 -8.98
N LYS A 62 -24.72 -1.88 -8.62
CA LYS A 62 -25.05 -1.13 -7.40
C LYS A 62 -25.77 -2.02 -6.40
N VAL A 63 -25.25 -2.11 -5.18
CA VAL A 63 -25.92 -2.73 -4.02
C VAL A 63 -26.04 -1.67 -2.94
N GLU A 64 -27.26 -1.25 -2.61
CA GLU A 64 -27.54 -0.28 -1.54
C GLU A 64 -26.54 0.90 -1.46
N ASN A 65 -26.30 1.59 -2.58
CA ASN A 65 -25.34 2.70 -2.71
C ASN A 65 -23.85 2.36 -2.83
N VAL A 66 -23.46 1.08 -2.84
CA VAL A 66 -22.09 0.65 -3.12
C VAL A 66 -21.98 0.11 -4.54
N TYR A 67 -21.04 0.65 -5.33
CA TYR A 67 -20.71 0.08 -6.63
C TYR A 67 -19.63 -0.99 -6.48
N VAL A 68 -20.00 -2.25 -6.73
CA VAL A 68 -19.16 -3.42 -6.41
C VAL A 68 -17.87 -3.42 -7.24
N VAL A 69 -17.97 -3.19 -8.55
CA VAL A 69 -16.80 -3.24 -9.45
C VAL A 69 -15.81 -2.10 -9.15
N PRO A 70 -16.23 -0.81 -9.10
CA PRO A 70 -15.37 0.27 -8.64
C PRO A 70 -14.74 0.01 -7.27
N ALA A 71 -15.49 -0.53 -6.32
CA ALA A 71 -14.97 -0.84 -4.99
C ALA A 71 -13.86 -1.92 -5.04
N ILE A 72 -14.05 -3.00 -5.79
CA ILE A 72 -13.02 -4.03 -5.94
C ILE A 72 -11.75 -3.43 -6.57
N LEU A 73 -11.90 -2.67 -7.66
CA LEU A 73 -10.78 -2.05 -8.36
C LEU A 73 -10.05 -1.03 -7.47
N GLY A 74 -10.79 -0.22 -6.71
CA GLY A 74 -10.23 0.72 -5.75
C GLY A 74 -9.44 0.03 -4.63
N ALA A 75 -9.96 -1.06 -4.08
CA ALA A 75 -9.27 -1.88 -3.08
C ALA A 75 -7.94 -2.43 -3.62
N VAL A 76 -7.98 -3.01 -4.83
CA VAL A 76 -6.79 -3.55 -5.50
C VAL A 76 -5.74 -2.47 -5.75
N ALA A 77 -6.15 -1.31 -6.26
CA ALA A 77 -5.27 -0.18 -6.53
C ALA A 77 -4.62 0.36 -5.26
N ALA A 78 -5.39 0.52 -4.18
CA ALA A 78 -4.87 1.02 -2.90
C ALA A 78 -3.83 0.06 -2.31
N ILE A 79 -4.11 -1.25 -2.29
CA ILE A 79 -3.15 -2.26 -1.80
C ILE A 79 -1.86 -2.22 -2.63
N HIS A 80 -1.98 -2.16 -3.96
CA HIS A 80 -0.84 -2.05 -4.85
C HIS A 80 0.00 -0.80 -4.58
N LEU A 81 -0.65 0.35 -4.48
CA LEU A 81 0.01 1.63 -4.24
C LEU A 81 0.75 1.64 -2.91
N THR A 82 0.15 1.12 -1.83
CA THR A 82 0.81 1.04 -0.53
C THR A 82 2.04 0.14 -0.57
N VAL A 83 1.98 -1.00 -1.26
CA VAL A 83 3.16 -1.87 -1.41
C VAL A 83 4.26 -1.17 -2.20
N LEU A 84 3.91 -0.55 -3.34
CA LEU A 84 4.87 0.19 -4.17
C LEU A 84 5.51 1.35 -3.41
N ALA A 85 4.72 2.13 -2.67
CA ALA A 85 5.19 3.20 -1.81
C ALA A 85 6.15 2.67 -0.73
N GLY A 86 5.82 1.55 -0.09
CA GLY A 86 6.70 0.87 0.86
C GLY A 86 8.03 0.45 0.22
N LYS A 87 8.00 -0.12 -1.00
CA LYS A 87 9.23 -0.48 -1.74
C LYS A 87 10.08 0.74 -2.08
N ALA A 88 9.44 1.80 -2.56
CA ALA A 88 10.12 3.03 -2.95
C ALA A 88 10.78 3.71 -1.75
N LEU A 89 10.08 3.78 -0.62
CA LEU A 89 10.59 4.39 0.62
C LEU A 89 11.77 3.58 1.19
N ALA A 90 11.68 2.25 1.17
CA ALA A 90 12.80 1.40 1.57
C ALA A 90 14.02 1.61 0.67
N LYS A 91 13.83 1.72 -0.65
CA LYS A 91 14.92 1.99 -1.61
C LYS A 91 15.58 3.34 -1.35
N LEU A 92 14.80 4.39 -1.09
CA LEU A 92 15.29 5.72 -0.71
C LEU A 92 16.08 5.68 0.61
N ALA A 93 15.56 4.99 1.62
CA ALA A 93 16.22 4.84 2.91
C ALA A 93 17.56 4.08 2.80
N THR A 94 17.69 3.13 1.87
CA THR A 94 18.96 2.43 1.61
C THR A 94 19.95 3.24 0.75
N MET A 95 19.48 4.18 -0.08
CA MET A 95 20.35 5.06 -0.87
C MET A 95 20.98 6.19 -0.04
N GLN A 96 20.26 6.74 0.95
CA GLN A 96 20.80 7.79 1.83
C GLN A 96 22.09 7.43 2.60
N PRO A 97 22.25 6.24 3.21
CA PRO A 97 23.48 5.88 3.92
C PRO A 97 24.66 5.74 2.96
N ALA A 98 24.46 5.25 1.72
CA ALA A 98 25.52 5.14 0.72
C ALA A 98 26.06 6.50 0.26
N MET A 99 25.18 7.49 0.06
CA MET A 99 25.57 8.86 -0.30
C MET A 99 26.28 9.60 0.85
N THR A 100 25.89 9.30 2.10
CA THR A 100 26.45 9.97 3.29
C THR A 100 27.87 9.46 3.58
N GLU A 101 28.12 8.15 3.43
CA GLU A 101 29.46 7.58 3.59
C GLU A 101 30.39 7.98 2.43
N GLN A 102 29.93 7.95 1.17
CA GLN A 102 30.72 8.43 0.03
C GLN A 102 31.14 9.89 0.19
N LYS A 103 30.22 10.77 0.58
CA LYS A 103 30.54 12.19 0.80
C LYS A 103 31.55 12.38 1.94
N LYS A 104 31.49 11.55 2.98
CA LYS A 104 32.42 11.60 4.12
C LYS A 104 33.81 11.06 3.75
N GLU A 105 33.87 10.08 2.84
CA GLU A 105 35.10 9.50 2.33
C GLU A 105 35.78 10.40 1.29
N GLU A 106 35.00 11.08 0.43
CA GLU A 106 35.49 12.11 -0.49
C GLU A 106 36.04 13.35 0.25
N ILE A 107 35.41 13.75 1.37
CA ILE A 107 35.87 14.87 2.19
C ILE A 107 37.07 14.51 3.08
N ARG A 108 37.35 13.22 3.32
CA ARG A 108 38.60 12.81 3.98
C ARG A 108 39.68 12.80 2.90
N PRO A 109 40.57 13.82 2.81
CA PRO A 109 41.71 13.72 1.92
C PRO A 109 42.47 12.44 2.29
N GLY A 110 42.72 11.61 1.28
CA GLY A 110 43.38 10.31 1.43
C GLY A 110 44.53 10.47 2.41
N LYS A 111 44.43 9.75 3.54
CA LYS A 111 45.45 9.72 4.58
C LYS A 111 46.78 9.51 3.86
N PRO A 112 47.75 10.45 3.92
CA PRO A 112 49.02 10.24 3.26
C PRO A 112 49.56 8.93 3.79
N ALA A 113 49.84 7.99 2.88
CA ALA A 113 50.50 6.75 3.20
C ALA A 113 51.74 7.15 4.00
N VAL A 114 51.71 6.89 5.31
CA VAL A 114 52.86 7.09 6.17
C VAL A 114 53.87 6.06 5.67
N ALA A 115 54.76 6.53 4.80
CA ALA A 115 55.90 5.79 4.33
C ALA A 115 56.74 5.50 5.57
N ALA A 116 56.72 4.22 5.97
CA ALA A 116 57.61 3.65 6.95
C ALA A 116 58.93 3.25 6.28
#